data_AF-A0A4R8WSV3-F1
#
_entry.id   AF-A0A4R8WSV3-F1
#
_cell.length_a   1.000
_cell.length_b   1.000
_cell.length_c   1.000
_cell.angle_alpha   90.00
_cell.angle_beta   90.00
_cell.angle_gamma   90.00
#
_symmetry.space_group_name_H-M   'P 1'
#
loop_
_entity.id
_entity.type
_entity.pdbx_description
1 polymer ?
#
loop_
_entity_poly.entity_id
_entity_poly.type
_entity_poly.pdbx_seq_one_letter_code
_entity_poly.pdbx_strand_id
1 'polypeptide(L)'
;MALWKRREPAPDGPASRAVFGVGMQVLVRLDRSRYPESMVEDPIGVIVGAGDTDGAALYAPVSGREAIWTVQFDEPFYGLDGSGPHESARVAQTSLEPAPEA
;
A
#
# COMPACT_ATOMS: atom_id res chain seq x y z
N MET A 1 -41.95 -10.15 18.41
CA MET A 1 -40.70 -10.93 18.33
C MET A 1 -40.03 -10.62 16.99
N ALA A 2 -39.05 -9.72 16.97
CA ALA A 2 -38.25 -9.43 15.76
C ALA A 2 -36.78 -9.56 16.15
N LEU A 3 -36.14 -10.63 15.66
CA LEU A 3 -34.77 -11.00 15.97
C LEU A 3 -33.84 -10.20 15.04
N TRP A 4 -33.38 -9.05 15.52
CA TRP A 4 -32.29 -8.30 14.93
C TRP A 4 -31.03 -9.19 14.95
N LYS A 5 -30.67 -9.76 13.80
CA LYS A 5 -29.35 -10.37 13.64
C LYS A 5 -28.33 -9.23 13.64
N ARG A 6 -27.68 -9.03 14.78
CA ARG A 6 -26.39 -8.33 14.84
C ARG A 6 -25.49 -8.96 13.79
N ARG A 7 -25.17 -8.22 12.73
CA ARG A 7 -23.96 -8.51 11.97
C ARG A 7 -22.82 -8.27 12.95
N GLU A 8 -22.21 -9.37 13.38
CA GLU A 8 -20.96 -9.33 14.11
C GLU A 8 -19.95 -8.60 13.22
N PRO A 9 -19.28 -7.55 13.71
CA PRO A 9 -18.20 -6.93 12.96
C PRO A 9 -17.16 -8.04 12.70
N ALA A 10 -16.77 -8.19 11.45
CA ALA A 10 -15.70 -9.10 11.06
C ALA A 10 -14.47 -8.81 11.96
N PRO A 11 -13.72 -9.83 12.39
CA PRO A 11 -12.55 -9.60 13.20
C PRO A 11 -11.62 -8.68 12.41
N ASP A 12 -11.31 -7.50 12.97
CA ASP A 12 -10.14 -6.74 12.57
C ASP A 12 -8.95 -7.69 12.72
N GLY A 13 -8.55 -8.32 11.61
CA GLY A 13 -7.34 -9.12 11.53
C GLY A 13 -6.14 -8.24 11.88
N PRO A 14 -4.96 -8.83 12.14
CA PRO A 14 -3.78 -8.15 12.67
C PRO A 14 -3.16 -7.07 11.77
N ALA A 15 -3.85 -6.60 10.73
CA ALA A 15 -3.57 -5.33 10.04
C ALA A 15 -3.86 -4.10 10.93
N SER A 16 -3.67 -4.23 12.25
CA SER A 16 -3.62 -3.15 13.21
C SER A 16 -2.39 -2.31 12.90
N ARG A 17 -2.56 -1.35 11.96
CA ARG A 17 -1.60 -0.32 11.59
C ARG A 17 -0.17 -0.87 11.44
N ALA A 18 0.04 -1.73 10.45
CA ALA A 18 1.38 -2.22 10.11
C ALA A 18 2.37 -1.05 10.04
N VAL A 19 3.45 -1.14 10.81
CA VAL A 19 4.51 -0.13 10.83
C VAL A 19 5.44 -0.43 9.67
N PHE A 20 5.36 0.37 8.61
CA PHE A 20 6.27 0.26 7.48
C PHE A 20 7.62 0.91 7.78
N GLY A 21 8.68 0.40 7.17
CA GLY A 21 10.03 0.91 7.36
C GLY A 21 10.97 0.49 6.24
N VAL A 22 12.09 1.21 6.11
CA VAL A 22 13.14 0.88 5.14
C VAL A 22 13.69 -0.53 5.43
N GLY A 23 13.88 -1.33 4.38
CA GLY A 23 14.30 -2.73 4.44
C GLY A 23 13.15 -3.74 4.53
N MET A 24 11.91 -3.28 4.72
CA MET A 24 10.75 -4.17 4.75
C MET A 24 10.35 -4.63 3.35
N GLN A 25 10.15 -5.93 3.18
CA GLN A 25 9.54 -6.49 1.97
C GLN A 25 8.03 -6.27 1.99
N VAL A 26 7.49 -5.83 0.86
CA VAL A 26 6.10 -5.43 0.70
C VAL A 26 5.54 -5.91 -0.63
N LEU A 27 4.24 -6.24 -0.61
CA LEU A 27 3.42 -6.41 -1.80
C LEU A 27 2.73 -5.08 -2.12
N VAL A 28 2.81 -4.64 -3.38
CA VAL A 28 2.16 -3.41 -3.85
C VAL A 28 0.83 -3.74 -4.50
N ARG A 29 -0.29 -3.37 -3.86
CA ARG A 29 -1.64 -3.56 -4.37
C ARG A 29 -1.96 -2.55 -5.46
N LEU A 30 -2.14 -3.04 -6.68
CA LEU A 30 -2.51 -2.19 -7.82
C LEU A 30 -4.01 -1.86 -7.81
N ASP A 31 -4.35 -0.57 -7.98
CA ASP A 31 -5.74 -0.13 -8.14
C ASP A 31 -6.27 -0.48 -9.54
N ARG A 32 -6.97 -1.61 -9.62
CA ARG A 32 -7.58 -2.13 -10.86
C ARG A 32 -8.99 -1.56 -11.11
N SER A 33 -9.48 -0.62 -10.32
CA SER A 33 -10.81 -0.03 -10.53
C SER A 33 -10.97 0.61 -11.92
N ARG A 34 -9.87 1.12 -12.48
CA ARG A 34 -9.81 1.72 -13.83
C ARG A 34 -9.37 0.74 -14.92
N TYR A 35 -8.84 -0.42 -14.54
CA TYR A 35 -8.30 -1.44 -15.44
C TYR A 35 -8.79 -2.85 -15.02
N PRO A 36 -10.10 -3.10 -15.06
CA PRO A 36 -10.69 -4.32 -14.48
C PRO A 36 -10.27 -5.61 -15.20
N GLU A 37 -9.96 -5.53 -16.50
CA GLU A 37 -9.50 -6.66 -17.31
C GLU A 37 -7.99 -6.91 -17.21
N SER A 38 -7.26 -6.12 -16.41
CA SER A 38 -5.82 -6.27 -16.29
C SER A 38 -5.45 -7.53 -15.51
N MET A 39 -4.64 -8.38 -16.14
CA MET A 39 -4.06 -9.59 -15.55
C MET A 39 -2.67 -9.34 -14.95
N VAL A 40 -2.23 -8.08 -14.86
CA VAL A 40 -0.93 -7.73 -14.27
C VAL A 40 -0.93 -8.13 -12.80
N GLU A 41 0.11 -8.84 -12.36
CA GLU A 41 0.29 -9.27 -10.99
C GLU A 41 0.70 -8.10 -10.07
N ASP A 42 0.35 -8.17 -8.79
CA ASP A 42 0.81 -7.19 -7.80
C ASP A 42 2.33 -7.37 -7.59
N PRO A 43 3.17 -6.35 -7.82
CA PRO A 43 4.62 -6.51 -7.71
C PRO A 43 5.08 -6.56 -6.25
N ILE A 44 6.14 -7.31 -6.02
CA ILE A 44 6.84 -7.41 -4.73
C ILE A 44 8.11 -6.55 -4.78
N GLY A 45 8.46 -5.94 -3.66
CA GLY A 45 9.71 -5.20 -3.53
C GLY A 45 10.08 -4.89 -2.09
N VAL A 46 11.13 -4.10 -1.93
CA VAL A 46 11.65 -3.66 -0.65
C VAL A 46 11.54 -2.14 -0.54
N ILE A 47 11.10 -1.65 0.62
CA ILE A 47 11.11 -0.21 0.91
C ILE A 47 12.57 0.26 1.02
N VAL A 48 13.00 1.18 0.15
CA VAL A 48 14.36 1.73 0.14
C VAL A 48 14.42 3.21 0.55
N GLY A 49 13.29 3.90 0.55
CA GLY A 49 13.19 5.31 0.95
C GLY A 49 12.11 5.51 2.01
N ALA A 50 12.40 6.36 3.00
CA ALA A 50 11.48 6.66 4.09
C ALA A 50 10.19 7.31 3.58
N GLY A 51 9.08 7.00 4.26
CA GLY A 51 7.77 7.57 4.01
C GLY A 51 7.78 9.08 4.21
N ASP A 52 7.89 9.86 3.14
CA ASP A 52 7.75 11.30 3.27
C ASP A 52 6.28 11.62 3.57
N THR A 53 6.06 12.42 4.60
CA THR A 53 4.72 12.82 5.01
C THR A 53 4.50 14.21 4.43
N ASP A 54 4.17 14.26 3.14
CA ASP A 54 4.18 15.50 2.37
C ASP A 54 3.38 16.61 3.09
N GLY A 55 4.04 17.75 3.29
CA GLY A 55 3.44 18.97 3.82
C GLY A 55 3.77 19.32 5.27
N ALA A 56 5.03 19.57 5.63
CA ALA A 56 5.36 20.23 6.90
C ALA A 56 4.69 21.63 7.02
N ALA A 57 3.45 21.68 7.51
CA ALA A 57 2.84 22.92 7.96
C ALA A 57 3.51 23.32 9.28
N LEU A 58 4.29 24.39 9.25
CA LEU A 58 4.96 24.96 10.44
C LEU A 58 3.98 25.38 11.55
N TYR A 59 2.68 25.50 11.27
CA TYR A 59 1.71 26.15 12.17
C TYR A 59 0.29 25.52 12.26
N ALA A 60 0.04 24.32 11.69
CA ALA A 60 -1.27 23.68 11.84
C ALA A 60 -1.20 22.13 11.77
N PRO A 61 -2.00 21.40 12.58
CA PRO A 61 -2.14 19.96 12.42
C PRO A 61 -2.85 19.67 11.09
N VAL A 62 -2.17 18.95 10.20
CA VAL A 62 -2.80 18.45 8.97
C VAL A 62 -3.33 17.07 9.30
N SER A 63 -4.62 16.98 9.58
CA SER A 63 -5.32 15.70 9.71
C SER A 63 -5.41 15.05 8.32
N GLY A 64 -4.88 13.84 8.17
CA GLY A 64 -5.06 13.04 6.94
C GLY A 64 -3.83 12.84 6.05
N ARG A 65 -2.61 13.00 6.57
CA ARG A 65 -1.42 12.70 5.77
C ARG A 65 -1.17 11.19 5.70
N GLU A 66 -1.09 10.69 4.48
CA GLU A 66 -0.64 9.34 4.17
C GLU A 66 0.86 9.35 3.86
N ALA A 67 1.61 8.38 4.39
CA ALA A 67 3.03 8.23 4.07
C ALA A 67 3.21 7.68 2.65
N ILE A 68 4.14 8.28 1.90
CA ILE A 68 4.52 7.81 0.56
C ILE A 68 5.91 7.20 0.62
N TRP A 69 6.02 5.90 0.36
CA TRP A 69 7.24 5.11 0.46
C TRP A 69 7.88 4.90 -0.91
N THR A 70 9.21 4.86 -0.98
CA THR A 70 9.90 4.40 -2.20
C THR A 70 10.15 2.91 -2.10
N VAL A 71 9.57 2.14 -3.02
CA VAL A 71 9.75 0.69 -3.13
C VAL A 71 10.63 0.40 -4.34
N GLN A 72 11.69 -0.38 -4.13
CA GLN A 72 12.47 -0.99 -5.20
C GLN A 72 11.93 -2.39 -5.46
N PHE A 73 11.57 -2.70 -6.70
CA PHE A 73 10.94 -3.96 -7.06
C PHE A 73 11.98 -5.08 -7.21
N ASP A 74 11.55 -6.30 -6.90
CA ASP A 74 12.39 -7.51 -7.08
C ASP A 74 12.61 -7.77 -8.59
N GLU A 75 11.62 -7.47 -9.42
CA GLU A 75 11.68 -7.50 -10.88
C GLU A 75 11.13 -6.18 -11.48
N PRO A 76 11.69 -5.67 -12.60
CA PRO A 76 11.17 -4.48 -13.24
C PRO A 76 9.70 -4.64 -13.67
N PHE A 77 8.86 -3.70 -13.24
CA PHE A 77 7.40 -3.81 -13.32
C PHE A 77 6.81 -2.86 -14.37
N TYR A 78 5.84 -3.34 -15.17
CA TYR A 78 5.03 -2.49 -16.04
C TYR A 78 3.72 -2.12 -15.35
N GLY A 79 3.42 -0.82 -15.28
CA GLY A 79 2.19 -0.28 -14.72
C GLY A 79 0.93 -0.73 -15.48
N LEU A 80 -0.23 -0.60 -14.84
CA LEU A 80 -1.53 -0.94 -15.45
C LEU A 80 -1.84 -0.11 -16.71
N ASP A 81 -1.23 1.06 -16.82
CA ASP A 81 -1.29 1.95 -17.98
C ASP A 81 -0.29 1.58 -19.09
N GLY A 82 0.49 0.52 -18.90
CA GLY A 82 1.56 0.08 -19.80
C GLY A 82 2.87 0.86 -19.66
N SER A 83 2.98 1.79 -18.71
CA SER A 83 4.23 2.49 -18.45
C SER A 83 5.28 1.56 -17.84
N GLY A 84 6.57 1.80 -18.13
CA GLY A 84 7.68 1.02 -17.57
C GLY A 84 8.67 0.53 -18.64
N PRO A 85 9.54 -0.45 -18.29
CA PRO A 85 9.59 -1.14 -17.00
C PRO A 85 10.16 -0.23 -15.91
N HIS A 86 9.57 -0.29 -14.71
CA HIS A 86 9.98 0.49 -13.56
C HIS A 86 10.77 -0.38 -12.59
N GLU A 87 11.98 0.03 -12.23
CA GLU A 87 12.77 -0.65 -11.18
C GLU A 87 12.34 -0.21 -9.76
N SER A 88 11.66 0.93 -9.65
CA SER A 88 11.15 1.45 -8.38
C SER A 88 9.92 2.35 -8.59
N ALA A 89 9.15 2.54 -7.52
CA ALA A 89 8.01 3.46 -7.52
C ALA A 89 7.83 4.15 -6.16
N ARG A 90 7.17 5.32 -6.18
CA ARG A 90 6.63 5.95 -4.98
C ARG A 90 5.21 5.41 -4.76
N VAL A 91 4.97 4.80 -3.60
CA VAL A 91 3.74 4.05 -3.31
C VAL A 91 3.11 4.55 -2.02
N ALA A 92 1.80 4.76 -2.07
CA ALA A 92 1.01 5.17 -0.92
C ALA A 92 0.91 4.03 0.10
N GLN A 93 1.01 4.32 1.39
CA GLN A 93 0.99 3.30 2.44
C GLN A 93 -0.25 2.38 2.37
N THR A 94 -1.40 2.90 1.95
CA THR A 94 -2.64 2.12 1.79
C THR A 94 -2.59 1.10 0.65
N SER A 95 -1.65 1.26 -0.28
CA SER A 95 -1.38 0.29 -1.34
C SER A 95 -0.31 -0.73 -0.94
N LEU A 96 0.21 -0.69 0.29
CA LEU A 96 1.24 -1.62 0.75
C LEU A 96 0.64 -2.68 1.69
N GLU A 97 1.08 -3.91 1.49
CA GLU A 97 0.88 -4.99 2.45
C GLU A 97 2.26 -5.56 2.84
N PRO A 98 2.54 -5.79 4.13
CA PRO A 98 3.73 -6.49 4.55
C PRO A 98 3.78 -7.88 3.90
N ALA A 99 4.91 -8.23 3.29
CA ALA A 99 5.11 -9.60 2.82
C ALA A 99 5.15 -10.54 4.04
N PRO A 100 4.57 -11.75 3.94
CA PRO A 100 4.67 -12.72 5.03
C PRO A 100 6.14 -13.07 5.28
N GLU A 101 6.55 -13.09 6.55
CA GLU A 101 7.87 -13.63 6.93
C GLU A 101 7.90 -15.12 6.57
N ALA A 102 8.92 -15.53 5.81
CA ALA A 102 9.13 -16.91 5.38
C ALA A 102 9.58 -17.84 6.53
#